data_AF-A0A387FZP8-F1
#
_entry.id   AF-A0A387FZP8-F1
#
_cell.length_a   1.000
_cell.length_b   1.000
_cell.length_c   1.000
_cell.angle_alpha   90.00
_cell.angle_beta   90.00
_cell.angle_gamma   90.00
#
_symmetry.space_group_name_H-M   'P 1'
#
loop_
_entity.id
_entity.type
_entity.pdbx_description
1 polymer ?
#
loop_
_entity_poly.entity_id
_entity_poly.type
_entity_poly.pdbx_seq_one_letter_code
_entity_poly.pdbx_strand_id
1 'polypeptide(L)'
;MKSSVRFYRWMIIFLALSGITISYMAIIPAVHVTRLRLTTNFLSYFTIQANILLVVVLLSSEFTPSSVIGRWASRSSTKTALLIYVGIAGGVYAWMLRAVWHPSGWQLRGDQMLHYCIPALSALDWIFLVERGKLVPRDALWWLSFPAIYSVYSLVHGYLSGFYPYPFLDVGDIGLQATLINMALLGVAFLVLGEVLIFIDRVVAQIGAR
;
A
#
# COMPACT_ATOMS: atom_id res chain seq x y z
N MET A 1 -16.43 -5.78 -22.18
CA MET A 1 -15.71 -6.21 -20.97
C MET A 1 -14.31 -5.61 -20.83
N LYS A 2 -13.38 -5.79 -21.80
CA LYS A 2 -11.99 -5.25 -21.70
C LYS A 2 -11.92 -3.72 -21.52
N SER A 3 -12.77 -2.94 -22.21
CA SER A 3 -12.83 -1.47 -22.06
C SER A 3 -13.25 -1.03 -20.65
N SER A 4 -14.24 -1.70 -20.06
CA SER A 4 -14.75 -1.40 -18.71
C SER A 4 -13.72 -1.68 -17.61
N VAL A 5 -12.99 -2.80 -17.72
CA VAL A 5 -11.89 -3.15 -16.79
C VAL A 5 -10.78 -2.11 -16.85
N ARG A 6 -10.38 -1.73 -18.06
CA ARG A 6 -9.37 -0.70 -18.27
C ARG A 6 -9.83 0.63 -17.67
N PHE A 7 -11.05 1.07 -17.96
CA PHE A 7 -11.61 2.29 -17.37
C PHE A 7 -11.56 2.27 -15.83
N TYR A 8 -11.96 1.15 -15.21
CA TYR A 8 -11.92 0.99 -13.76
C TYR A 8 -10.50 1.12 -13.18
N ARG A 9 -9.51 0.49 -13.79
CA ARG A 9 -8.11 0.60 -13.35
C ARG A 9 -7.53 2.00 -13.56
N TRP A 10 -7.93 2.69 -14.62
CA TRP A 10 -7.60 4.10 -14.83
C TRP A 10 -8.20 5.01 -13.76
N MET A 11 -9.42 4.72 -13.29
CA MET A 11 -10.01 5.44 -12.16
C MET A 11 -9.19 5.24 -10.88
N ILE A 12 -8.73 4.01 -10.57
CA ILE A 12 -7.84 3.75 -9.43
C ILE A 12 -6.54 4.54 -9.56
N ILE A 13 -5.89 4.50 -10.73
CA ILE A 13 -4.66 5.26 -11.00
C ILE A 13 -4.88 6.75 -10.76
N PHE A 14 -5.94 7.32 -11.33
CA PHE A 14 -6.24 8.73 -11.21
C PHE A 14 -6.51 9.15 -9.76
N LEU A 15 -7.28 8.35 -9.01
CA LEU A 15 -7.56 8.60 -7.60
C LEU A 15 -6.30 8.50 -6.73
N ALA A 16 -5.43 7.51 -6.99
CA ALA A 16 -4.19 7.36 -6.24
C ALA A 16 -3.24 8.54 -6.49
N LEU A 17 -3.06 8.91 -7.76
CA LEU A 17 -2.27 10.10 -8.14
C LEU A 17 -2.85 11.38 -7.53
N SER A 18 -4.17 11.57 -7.63
CA SER A 18 -4.85 12.73 -7.04
C SER A 18 -4.67 12.77 -5.53
N GLY A 19 -4.85 11.64 -4.84
CA GLY A 19 -4.67 11.53 -3.40
C GLY A 19 -3.24 11.86 -2.96
N ILE A 20 -2.23 11.34 -3.68
CA ILE A 20 -0.81 11.65 -3.45
C ILE A 20 -0.54 13.14 -3.65
N THR A 21 -0.97 13.70 -4.79
CA THR A 21 -0.75 15.11 -5.13
C THR A 21 -1.44 16.04 -4.14
N ILE A 22 -2.71 15.80 -3.82
CA ILE A 22 -3.46 16.60 -2.84
C ILE A 22 -2.78 16.55 -1.48
N SER A 23 -2.37 15.36 -1.02
CA SER A 23 -1.70 15.20 0.28
C SER A 23 -0.36 15.96 0.33
N TYR A 24 0.44 15.89 -0.74
CA TYR A 24 1.70 16.61 -0.83
C TYR A 24 1.51 18.14 -0.90
N MET A 25 0.55 18.62 -1.69
CA MET A 25 0.28 20.05 -1.79
C MET A 25 -0.31 20.62 -0.50
N ALA A 26 -1.11 19.84 0.23
CA ALA A 26 -1.70 20.25 1.50
C ALA A 26 -0.67 20.38 2.64
N ILE A 27 0.43 19.61 2.61
CA ILE A 27 1.47 19.69 3.66
C ILE A 27 2.48 20.82 3.45
N ILE A 28 2.67 21.27 2.19
CA ILE A 28 3.58 22.37 1.83
C ILE A 28 3.41 23.65 2.68
N PRO A 29 2.19 24.19 2.89
CA PRO A 29 2.00 25.38 3.69
C PRO A 29 2.07 25.10 5.20
N ALA A 30 1.88 23.85 5.62
CA ALA A 30 1.76 23.46 7.03
C ALA A 30 3.12 23.23 7.71
N VAL A 31 4.20 23.02 6.94
CA VAL A 31 5.51 22.62 7.48
C VAL A 31 6.61 23.56 6.98
N HIS A 32 7.34 24.16 7.93
CA HIS A 32 8.45 25.08 7.66
C HIS A 32 9.81 24.37 7.70
N VAL A 33 10.04 23.46 6.76
CA VAL A 33 11.35 22.80 6.55
C VAL A 33 11.79 22.95 5.08
N THR A 34 13.03 22.59 4.77
CA THR A 34 13.51 22.60 3.38
C THR A 34 12.63 21.70 2.50
N ARG A 35 12.44 22.09 1.23
CA ARG A 35 11.66 21.30 0.27
C ARG A 35 12.16 19.87 0.16
N LEU A 36 13.47 19.68 0.14
CA LEU A 36 14.07 18.35 0.12
C LEU A 36 13.63 17.50 1.32
N ARG A 37 13.75 18.03 2.56
CA ARG A 37 13.36 17.28 3.77
C ARG A 37 11.87 16.96 3.78
N LEU A 38 11.02 17.92 3.38
CA LEU A 38 9.58 17.71 3.28
C LEU A 38 9.26 16.58 2.29
N THR A 39 9.86 16.61 1.09
CA THR A 39 9.66 15.58 0.07
C THR A 39 10.16 14.22 0.53
N THR A 40 11.35 14.15 1.12
CA THR A 40 11.89 12.89 1.64
C THR A 40 10.95 12.30 2.69
N ASN A 41 10.54 13.09 3.70
CA ASN A 41 9.65 12.63 4.75
C ASN A 41 8.28 12.19 4.20
N PHE A 42 7.72 12.93 3.24
CA PHE A 42 6.47 12.57 2.58
C PHE A 42 6.57 11.23 1.84
N LEU A 43 7.68 11.00 1.13
CA LEU A 43 7.94 9.73 0.45
C LEU A 43 8.30 8.59 1.41
N SER A 44 8.63 8.88 2.68
CA SER A 44 8.92 7.87 3.70
C SER A 44 7.67 7.22 4.31
N TYR A 45 6.46 7.71 4.04
CA TYR A 45 5.23 7.06 4.50
C TYR A 45 4.93 5.80 3.69
N PHE A 46 4.65 4.68 4.37
CA PHE A 46 4.30 3.41 3.73
C PHE A 46 3.08 3.55 2.81
N THR A 47 2.05 4.28 3.26
CA THR A 47 0.85 4.56 2.45
C THR A 47 1.21 5.19 1.11
N ILE A 48 2.14 6.16 1.09
CA ILE A 48 2.56 6.84 -0.14
C ILE A 48 3.34 5.88 -1.03
N GLN A 49 4.32 5.14 -0.49
CA GLN A 49 5.09 4.18 -1.28
C GLN A 49 4.23 3.07 -1.87
N ALA A 50 3.28 2.51 -1.10
CA ALA A 50 2.35 1.49 -1.54
C ALA A 50 1.43 1.98 -2.66
N ASN A 51 0.92 3.21 -2.57
CA ASN A 51 0.08 3.82 -3.61
C ASN A 51 0.88 4.17 -4.87
N ILE A 52 2.13 4.63 -4.75
CA ILE A 52 3.02 4.82 -5.91
C ILE A 52 3.28 3.48 -6.60
N LEU A 53 3.58 2.42 -5.84
CA LEU A 53 3.80 1.09 -6.39
C LEU A 53 2.54 0.56 -7.09
N LEU A 54 1.35 0.75 -6.51
CA LEU A 54 0.08 0.42 -7.13
C LEU A 54 -0.09 1.12 -8.49
N VAL A 55 0.15 2.43 -8.56
CA VAL A 55 0.09 3.22 -9.80
C VAL A 55 1.07 2.67 -10.84
N VAL A 56 2.34 2.49 -10.47
CA VAL A 56 3.38 1.99 -11.38
C VAL A 56 3.02 0.61 -11.94
N VAL A 57 2.54 -0.30 -11.10
CA VAL A 57 2.15 -1.65 -11.52
C VAL A 57 0.92 -1.61 -12.43
N LEU A 58 -0.11 -0.82 -12.10
CA LEU A 58 -1.29 -0.71 -12.96
C LEU A 58 -0.94 -0.12 -14.33
N LEU A 59 -0.16 0.97 -14.37
CA LEU A 59 0.34 1.55 -15.62
C LEU A 59 1.17 0.55 -16.42
N SER A 60 2.07 -0.19 -15.76
CA SER A 60 2.91 -1.19 -16.43
C SER A 60 2.08 -2.30 -17.08
N SER A 61 1.02 -2.78 -16.39
CA SER A 61 0.11 -3.78 -16.94
C SER A 61 -0.72 -3.27 -18.12
N GLU A 62 -1.03 -1.98 -18.17
CA GLU A 62 -1.85 -1.39 -19.25
C GLU A 62 -1.02 -0.97 -20.47
N PHE A 63 0.15 -0.37 -20.26
CA PHE A 63 0.97 0.20 -21.35
C PHE A 63 1.96 -0.78 -21.95
N THR A 64 2.47 -1.74 -21.16
CA THR A 64 3.52 -2.65 -21.63
C THR A 64 3.18 -4.13 -21.37
N PRO A 65 1.95 -4.61 -21.69
CA PRO A 65 1.49 -5.95 -21.29
C PRO A 65 2.37 -7.09 -21.81
N SER A 66 3.05 -6.89 -22.94
CA SER A 66 3.98 -7.85 -23.55
C SER A 66 5.41 -7.78 -23.01
N SER A 67 5.76 -6.81 -22.16
CA SER A 67 7.09 -6.71 -21.54
C SER A 67 7.23 -7.64 -20.33
N VAL A 68 8.47 -7.88 -19.89
CA VAL A 68 8.72 -8.65 -18.65
C VAL A 68 8.01 -7.99 -17.45
N ILE A 69 8.08 -6.67 -17.36
CA ILE A 69 7.49 -5.88 -16.27
C ILE A 69 5.97 -5.91 -16.36
N GLY A 70 5.38 -5.73 -17.55
CA GLY A 70 3.93 -5.77 -17.72
C GLY A 70 3.32 -7.14 -17.47
N ARG A 71 4.02 -8.23 -17.86
CA ARG A 71 3.62 -9.60 -17.50
C ARG A 71 3.70 -9.82 -15.99
N TRP A 72 4.77 -9.38 -15.33
CA TRP A 72 4.90 -9.46 -13.88
C TRP A 72 3.79 -8.65 -13.16
N ALA A 73 3.52 -7.43 -13.65
CA ALA A 73 2.50 -6.53 -13.15
C ALA A 73 1.06 -7.07 -13.29
N SER A 74 0.85 -7.97 -14.24
CA SER A 74 -0.46 -8.58 -14.52
C SER A 74 -0.71 -9.87 -13.75
N ARG A 75 0.29 -10.42 -13.03
CA ARG A 75 0.12 -11.65 -12.24
C ARG A 75 -0.86 -11.45 -11.09
N SER A 76 -1.69 -12.47 -10.80
CA SER A 76 -2.57 -12.47 -9.63
C SER A 76 -1.80 -12.25 -8.33
N SER A 77 -0.63 -12.88 -8.17
CA SER A 77 0.25 -12.68 -7.00
C SER A 77 0.64 -11.21 -6.83
N THR A 78 1.03 -10.50 -7.90
CA THR A 78 1.39 -9.08 -7.84
C THR A 78 0.19 -8.21 -7.49
N LYS A 79 -0.98 -8.43 -8.09
CA LYS A 79 -2.20 -7.68 -7.77
C LYS A 79 -2.66 -7.93 -6.32
N THR A 80 -2.48 -9.15 -5.82
CA THR A 80 -2.77 -9.52 -4.42
C THR A 80 -1.82 -8.81 -3.46
N ALA A 81 -0.52 -8.78 -3.76
CA ALA A 81 0.45 -8.03 -2.96
C ALA A 81 0.05 -6.56 -2.80
N LEU A 82 -0.35 -5.91 -3.89
CA LEU A 82 -0.79 -4.51 -3.86
C LEU A 82 -2.02 -4.31 -2.99
N LEU A 83 -3.02 -5.19 -3.09
CA LEU A 83 -4.20 -5.17 -2.23
C LEU A 83 -3.79 -5.27 -0.76
N ILE A 84 -2.89 -6.20 -0.42
CA ILE A 84 -2.39 -6.34 0.95
C ILE A 84 -1.72 -5.05 1.40
N TYR A 85 -0.88 -4.43 0.58
CA TYR A 85 -0.14 -3.23 0.97
C TYR A 85 -1.07 -2.04 1.23
N VAL A 86 -1.99 -1.74 0.30
CA VAL A 86 -2.94 -0.64 0.51
C VAL A 86 -3.97 -0.98 1.59
N GLY A 87 -4.36 -2.25 1.71
CA GLY A 87 -5.27 -2.74 2.75
C GLY A 87 -4.69 -2.61 4.15
N ILE A 88 -3.45 -3.03 4.36
CA ILE A 88 -2.75 -2.83 5.64
C ILE A 88 -2.56 -1.35 5.93
N ALA A 89 -2.19 -0.53 4.94
CA ALA A 89 -2.07 0.92 5.14
C ALA A 89 -3.40 1.56 5.61
N GLY A 90 -4.51 1.22 4.96
CA GLY A 90 -5.85 1.67 5.38
C GLY A 90 -6.28 1.13 6.75
N GLY A 91 -5.93 -0.12 7.05
CA GLY A 91 -6.20 -0.74 8.35
C GLY A 91 -5.42 -0.08 9.49
N VAL A 92 -4.11 0.07 9.33
CA VAL A 92 -3.25 0.79 10.30
C VAL A 92 -3.77 2.20 10.53
N TYR A 93 -4.18 2.90 9.47
CA TYR A 93 -4.83 4.19 9.62
C TYR A 93 -6.09 4.09 10.48
N ALA A 94 -7.02 3.21 10.12
CA ALA A 94 -8.33 3.12 10.77
C ALA A 94 -8.25 2.74 12.25
N TRP A 95 -7.32 1.85 12.63
CA TRP A 95 -7.21 1.31 13.99
C TRP A 95 -6.13 1.96 14.85
N MET A 96 -5.06 2.49 14.25
CA MET A 96 -3.90 3.00 15.00
C MET A 96 -3.72 4.51 14.89
N LEU A 97 -4.06 5.12 13.75
CA LEU A 97 -3.72 6.53 13.48
C LEU A 97 -4.90 7.49 13.54
N ARG A 98 -6.12 7.03 13.22
CA ARG A 98 -7.32 7.88 13.15
C ARG A 98 -7.62 8.64 14.45
N ALA A 99 -7.23 8.07 15.60
CA ALA A 99 -7.44 8.69 16.90
C ALA A 99 -6.45 9.82 17.21
N VAL A 100 -5.29 9.87 16.53
CA VAL A 100 -4.20 10.83 16.78
C VAL A 100 -3.93 11.76 15.61
N TRP A 101 -4.49 11.45 14.44
CA TRP A 101 -4.35 12.22 13.21
C TRP A 101 -5.71 12.81 12.81
N HIS A 102 -5.81 14.13 12.84
CA HIS A 102 -7.05 14.87 12.59
C HIS A 102 -6.90 15.82 11.39
N PRO A 103 -6.80 15.27 10.16
CA PRO A 103 -6.62 16.08 8.97
C PRO A 103 -7.89 16.88 8.69
N SER A 104 -7.72 18.09 8.16
CA SER A 104 -8.84 18.95 7.75
C SER A 104 -8.63 19.50 6.34
N GLY A 105 -9.68 20.08 5.75
CA GLY A 105 -9.64 20.67 4.41
C GLY A 105 -9.15 19.68 3.34
N TRP A 106 -8.17 20.12 2.53
CA TRP A 106 -7.59 19.30 1.46
C TRP A 106 -6.83 18.08 1.97
N GLN A 107 -6.22 18.17 3.15
CA GLN A 107 -5.49 17.05 3.74
C GLN A 107 -6.44 15.88 4.05
N LEU A 108 -7.64 16.17 4.55
CA LEU A 108 -8.67 15.15 4.79
C LEU A 108 -9.09 14.45 3.49
N ARG A 109 -9.18 15.19 2.37
CA ARG A 109 -9.55 14.61 1.08
C ARG A 109 -8.47 13.64 0.56
N GLY A 110 -7.21 14.04 0.60
CA GLY A 110 -6.09 13.19 0.22
C GLY A 110 -6.01 11.94 1.10
N ASP A 111 -6.18 12.13 2.40
CA ASP A 111 -6.20 11.07 3.40
C ASP A 111 -7.33 10.05 3.16
N GLN A 112 -8.55 10.51 2.89
CA GLN A 112 -9.69 9.64 2.57
C GLN A 112 -9.48 8.84 1.28
N MET A 113 -8.93 9.47 0.25
CA MET A 113 -8.63 8.80 -1.02
C MET A 113 -7.66 7.65 -0.79
N LEU A 114 -6.57 7.88 -0.07
CA LEU A 114 -5.48 6.92 0.09
C LEU A 114 -5.77 5.81 1.12
N HIS A 115 -6.49 6.13 2.21
CA HIS A 115 -6.75 5.16 3.29
C HIS A 115 -8.11 4.45 3.20
N TYR A 116 -9.06 4.96 2.42
CA TYR A 116 -10.38 4.33 2.25
C TYR A 116 -10.72 4.00 0.79
N CYS A 117 -10.67 4.99 -0.12
CA CYS A 117 -11.10 4.77 -1.50
C CYS A 117 -10.21 3.77 -2.24
N ILE A 118 -8.88 3.94 -2.17
CA ILE A 118 -7.95 3.05 -2.85
C ILE A 118 -8.03 1.61 -2.30
N PRO A 119 -7.97 1.36 -0.98
CA PRO A 119 -8.12 0.00 -0.46
C PRO A 119 -9.43 -0.67 -0.87
N ALA A 120 -10.55 0.05 -0.82
CA ALA A 120 -11.84 -0.48 -1.24
C ALA A 120 -11.87 -0.81 -2.74
N LEU A 121 -11.40 0.09 -3.59
CA LEU A 121 -11.37 -0.14 -5.04
C LEU A 121 -10.38 -1.24 -5.43
N SER A 122 -9.23 -1.34 -4.76
CA SER A 122 -8.29 -2.44 -4.95
C SER A 122 -8.88 -3.77 -4.53
N ALA A 123 -9.66 -3.81 -3.44
CA ALA A 123 -10.37 -5.02 -3.03
C ALA A 123 -11.40 -5.45 -4.09
N LEU A 124 -12.15 -4.50 -4.65
CA LEU A 124 -13.09 -4.77 -5.75
C LEU A 124 -12.38 -5.21 -7.04
N ASP A 125 -11.24 -4.60 -7.41
CA ASP A 125 -10.41 -5.09 -8.54
C ASP A 125 -10.02 -6.55 -8.31
N TRP A 126 -9.56 -6.86 -7.11
CA TRP A 126 -9.16 -8.21 -6.75
C TRP A 126 -10.34 -9.17 -6.75
N ILE A 127 -11.50 -8.80 -6.18
CA ILE A 127 -12.70 -9.65 -6.08
C ILE A 127 -13.27 -10.00 -7.46
N PHE A 128 -13.29 -9.05 -8.40
CA PHE A 128 -14.01 -9.24 -9.66
C PHE A 128 -13.12 -9.45 -10.88
N LEU A 129 -11.86 -8.99 -10.86
CA LEU A 129 -11.06 -8.83 -12.07
C LEU A 129 -9.73 -9.61 -12.04
N VAL A 130 -9.31 -10.13 -10.88
CA VAL A 130 -8.11 -10.96 -10.74
C VAL A 130 -8.43 -12.44 -10.95
N GLU A 131 -7.61 -13.12 -11.75
CA GLU A 131 -7.75 -14.55 -12.04
C GLU A 131 -7.58 -15.40 -10.78
N ARG A 132 -8.47 -16.40 -10.63
CA ARG A 132 -8.56 -17.30 -9.47
C ARG A 132 -7.71 -18.57 -9.61
N GLY A 133 -7.33 -19.14 -8.47
CA GLY A 133 -6.61 -20.42 -8.38
C GLY A 133 -5.16 -20.32 -8.84
N LYS A 134 -4.60 -19.11 -8.83
CA LYS A 134 -3.23 -18.83 -9.27
C LYS A 134 -2.28 -18.61 -8.10
N LEU A 135 -2.80 -18.41 -6.88
CA LEU A 135 -1.98 -18.09 -5.72
C LEU A 135 -1.43 -19.35 -5.03
N VAL A 136 -0.16 -19.28 -4.63
CA VAL A 136 0.55 -20.36 -3.93
C VAL A 136 1.07 -19.87 -2.56
N PRO A 137 1.31 -20.74 -1.57
CA PRO A 137 1.72 -20.31 -0.22
C PRO A 137 3.04 -19.54 -0.22
N ARG A 138 3.92 -19.86 -1.17
CA ARG A 138 5.19 -19.14 -1.36
C ARG A 138 4.99 -17.66 -1.70
N ASP A 139 3.84 -17.29 -2.27
CA ASP A 139 3.54 -15.88 -2.56
C ASP A 139 3.48 -15.04 -1.28
N ALA A 140 3.00 -15.59 -0.16
CA ALA A 140 2.96 -14.87 1.12
C ALA A 140 4.35 -14.41 1.58
N LEU A 141 5.38 -15.26 1.40
CA LEU A 141 6.76 -14.90 1.70
C LEU A 141 7.30 -13.84 0.74
N TRP A 142 6.92 -13.90 -0.54
CA TRP A 142 7.30 -12.89 -1.52
C TRP A 142 6.66 -11.52 -1.19
N TRP A 143 5.42 -11.50 -0.71
CA TRP A 143 4.73 -10.27 -0.33
C TRP A 143 5.35 -9.58 0.88
N LEU A 144 6.12 -10.30 1.71
CA LEU A 144 6.89 -9.67 2.80
C LEU A 144 8.11 -8.89 2.33
N SER A 145 8.55 -9.05 1.08
CA SER A 145 9.76 -8.37 0.58
C SER A 145 9.62 -6.84 0.65
N PHE A 146 8.50 -6.29 0.21
CA PHE A 146 8.26 -4.86 0.22
C PHE A 146 8.19 -4.25 1.63
N PRO A 147 7.35 -4.76 2.58
CA PRO A 147 7.34 -4.24 3.94
C PRO A 147 8.67 -4.47 4.67
N ALA A 148 9.40 -5.55 4.40
CA ALA A 148 10.74 -5.75 5.00
C ALA A 148 11.75 -4.69 4.52
N ILE A 149 11.78 -4.38 3.21
CA ILE A 149 12.61 -3.30 2.66
C ILE A 149 12.20 -1.95 3.26
N TYR A 150 10.89 -1.70 3.36
CA TYR A 150 10.36 -0.49 3.98
C TYR A 150 10.78 -0.34 5.45
N SER A 151 10.73 -1.42 6.23
CA SER A 151 11.14 -1.44 7.63
C SER A 151 12.60 -1.08 7.78
N VAL A 152 13.50 -1.70 6.99
CA VAL A 152 14.93 -1.37 7.00
C VAL A 152 15.14 0.08 6.61
N TYR A 153 14.51 0.53 5.52
CA TYR A 153 14.59 1.93 5.08
C TYR A 153 14.13 2.90 6.18
N SER A 154 13.00 2.63 6.84
CA SER A 154 12.44 3.52 7.87
C SER A 154 13.33 3.61 9.10
N LEU A 155 13.96 2.50 9.53
CA LEU A 155 14.93 2.52 10.62
C LEU A 155 16.18 3.32 10.26
N VAL A 156 16.72 3.12 9.07
CA VAL A 156 17.91 3.85 8.59
C VAL A 156 17.61 5.33 8.44
N HIS A 157 16.50 5.68 7.79
CA HIS A 157 16.08 7.07 7.61
C HIS A 157 15.82 7.75 8.94
N GLY A 158 15.13 7.08 9.87
CA GLY A 158 14.88 7.59 11.21
C GLY A 158 16.14 7.79 12.03
N TYR A 159 17.08 6.85 11.98
CA TYR A 159 18.39 6.97 12.64
C TYR A 159 19.20 8.16 12.10
N LEU A 160 19.23 8.36 10.78
CA LEU A 160 20.02 9.42 10.14
C LEU A 160 19.38 10.81 10.23
N SER A 161 18.05 10.90 10.21
CA SER A 161 17.32 12.17 10.09
C SER A 161 16.52 12.58 11.33
N GLY A 162 16.38 11.67 12.29
CA GLY A 162 15.49 11.82 13.44
C GLY A 162 14.00 11.78 13.09
N PHE A 163 13.62 11.41 11.86
CA PHE A 163 12.24 11.36 11.42
C PHE A 163 11.77 9.91 11.21
N TYR A 164 10.80 9.50 12.03
CA TYR A 164 10.05 8.26 11.83
C TYR A 164 8.66 8.57 11.27
N PRO A 165 8.20 7.88 10.22
CA PRO A 165 6.90 8.17 9.60
C PRO A 165 5.70 7.91 10.51
N TYR A 166 5.85 7.06 11.52
CA TYR A 166 4.77 6.63 12.39
C TYR A 166 5.22 6.56 13.86
N PRO A 167 4.37 6.94 14.83
CA PRO A 167 4.72 6.87 16.25
C PRO A 167 5.08 5.45 16.71
N PHE A 168 4.37 4.44 16.20
CA PHE A 168 4.64 3.03 16.52
C PHE A 168 5.96 2.49 15.92
N LEU A 169 6.66 3.28 15.09
CA LEU A 169 8.00 2.96 14.58
C LEU A 169 9.09 3.86 15.17
N ASP A 170 8.72 4.84 16.00
CA ASP A 170 9.66 5.87 16.46
C ASP A 170 10.61 5.33 17.53
N VAL A 171 11.82 4.95 17.12
CA VAL A 171 12.84 4.43 18.04
C VAL A 171 13.24 5.46 19.09
N GLY A 172 13.14 6.76 18.79
CA GLY A 172 13.45 7.82 19.74
C GLY A 172 12.41 7.92 20.86
N ASP A 173 11.15 7.63 20.56
CA ASP A 173 10.03 7.72 21.50
C ASP A 173 9.79 6.40 22.26
N ILE A 174 9.68 5.27 21.54
CA ILE A 174 9.30 3.98 22.12
C ILE A 174 10.49 3.01 22.31
N GLY A 175 11.68 3.38 21.83
CA GLY A 175 12.88 2.55 21.91
C GLY A 175 12.92 1.41 20.88
N LEU A 176 14.13 0.90 20.60
CA LEU A 176 14.37 -0.07 19.53
C LEU A 176 13.60 -1.38 19.73
N GLN A 177 13.56 -1.88 20.96
CA GLN A 177 12.89 -3.15 21.27
C GLN A 177 11.39 -3.10 20.95
N ALA A 178 10.68 -2.06 21.39
CA ALA A 178 9.25 -1.89 21.12
C ALA A 178 8.99 -1.68 19.63
N THR A 179 9.82 -0.88 18.94
CA THR A 179 9.74 -0.72 17.48
C THR A 179 9.87 -2.04 16.74
N LEU A 180 10.84 -2.89 17.11
CA LEU A 180 11.04 -4.20 16.47
C LEU A 180 9.85 -5.14 16.72
N ILE A 181 9.25 -5.11 17.91
CA ILE A 181 8.03 -5.87 18.21
C ILE A 181 6.86 -5.38 17.34
N ASN A 182 6.65 -4.07 17.23
CA ASN A 182 5.59 -3.51 16.39
C ASN A 182 5.77 -3.88 14.91
N MET A 183 7.01 -3.82 14.41
CA MET A 183 7.33 -4.27 13.05
C MET A 183 7.04 -5.77 12.85
N ALA A 184 7.39 -6.61 13.82
CA ALA A 184 7.11 -8.05 13.76
C ALA A 184 5.60 -8.33 13.76
N LEU A 185 4.82 -7.65 14.60
CA LEU A 185 3.36 -7.76 14.64
C LEU A 185 2.71 -7.33 13.32
N LEU A 186 3.19 -6.24 12.71
CA LEU A 186 2.74 -5.85 11.37
C LEU A 186 3.12 -6.91 10.33
N GLY A 187 4.33 -7.47 10.40
CA GLY A 187 4.76 -8.58 9.55
C GLY A 187 3.83 -9.81 9.66
N VAL A 188 3.39 -10.15 10.87
CA VAL A 188 2.37 -11.19 11.09
C VAL A 188 1.04 -10.79 10.46
N ALA A 189 0.60 -9.54 10.57
CA ALA A 189 -0.62 -9.07 9.91
C ALA A 189 -0.56 -9.19 8.38
N PHE A 190 0.61 -8.89 7.76
CA PHE A 190 0.84 -9.14 6.33
C PHE A 190 0.69 -10.62 5.98
N LEU A 191 1.30 -11.51 6.76
CA LEU A 191 1.20 -12.96 6.53
C LEU A 191 -0.22 -13.48 6.69
N VAL A 192 -0.91 -13.10 7.77
CA VAL A 192 -2.30 -13.53 8.04
C VAL A 192 -3.22 -13.07 6.91
N LEU A 193 -3.15 -11.80 6.51
CA LEU A 193 -3.96 -11.30 5.40
C LEU A 193 -3.60 -12.01 4.09
N GLY A 194 -2.32 -12.28 3.87
CA GLY A 194 -1.86 -13.05 2.71
C GLY A 194 -2.47 -14.45 2.66
N GLU A 195 -2.36 -15.22 3.73
CA GLU A 195 -2.94 -16.58 3.81
C GLU A 195 -4.46 -16.57 3.65
N VAL A 196 -5.16 -15.57 4.21
CA VAL A 196 -6.61 -15.40 4.01
C VAL A 196 -6.93 -15.21 2.52
N LEU A 197 -6.19 -14.36 1.80
CA LEU A 197 -6.44 -14.13 0.38
C LEU A 197 -6.08 -15.34 -0.48
N ILE A 198 -5.03 -16.10 -0.13
CA ILE A 198 -4.68 -17.37 -0.77
C ILE A 198 -5.80 -18.40 -0.56
N PHE A 199 -6.33 -18.49 0.66
CA PHE A 199 -7.45 -19.38 0.97
C PHE A 199 -8.69 -19.02 0.15
N ILE A 200 -9.09 -17.74 0.13
CA ILE A 200 -10.22 -17.27 -0.67
C ILE A 200 -10.02 -17.57 -2.15
N ASP A 201 -8.82 -17.31 -2.70
CA ASP A 201 -8.49 -17.57 -4.10
C ASP A 201 -8.71 -19.03 -4.49
N ARG A 202 -8.30 -19.96 -3.62
CA ARG A 202 -8.46 -21.41 -3.83
C ARG A 202 -9.91 -21.86 -3.74
N VAL A 203 -10.63 -21.42 -2.72
CA VAL A 203 -12.03 -21.80 -2.52
C VAL A 203 -12.89 -21.32 -3.68
N VAL A 204 -12.72 -20.06 -4.11
CA VAL A 204 -13.47 -19.51 -5.25
C VAL A 204 -13.15 -20.26 -6.55
N ALA A 205 -11.88 -20.61 -6.78
CA ALA A 205 -11.49 -21.40 -7.95
C ALA A 205 -12.13 -22.79 -7.96
N GLN A 206 -12.23 -23.45 -6.79
CA GLN A 206 -12.87 -24.77 -6.67
C GLN A 206 -14.38 -24.72 -6.89
N ILE A 207 -15.05 -23.66 -6.43
CA ILE A 207 -16.50 -23.48 -6.63
C ILE A 207 -16.80 -23.21 -8.11
N GLY A 208 -16.02 -22.35 -8.77
CA GLY A 208 -16.23 -22.01 -10.19
C GLY A 208 -15.82 -23.11 -11.18
N ALA A 209 -15.11 -24.15 -10.73
CA ALA A 209 -14.73 -25.30 -11.55
C ALA A 209 -15.77 -26.45 -11.50
N ARG A 210 -16.80 -26.32 -10.66
CA ARG A 210 -17.95 -27.23 -10.58
C ARG A 210 -19.12 -26.68 -11.39
#